data_AF-A0A963XRR2-F1
#
_entry.id   AF-A0A963XRR2-F1
#
_cell.length_a   1.000
_cell.length_b   1.000
_cell.length_c   1.000
_cell.angle_alpha   90.00
_cell.angle_beta   90.00
_cell.angle_gamma   90.00
#
_symmetry.space_group_name_H-M   'P 1'
#
loop_
_entity.id
_entity.type
_entity.pdbx_description
1 polymer ?
#
loop_
_entity_poly.entity_id
_entity_poly.type
_entity_poly.pdbx_seq_one_letter_code
_entity_poly.pdbx_strand_id
1 'polypeptide(L)'
;MDGIEGLATQAAALETSLAGAQAMTTAFDAELGRMRESMIFTGREVGTLSKSIGGGLRRAFDGLVFDGMKLSDALRQVAKSMADSVYGVAMKPVQDALGGAVANGLNGLLSGLFPFEKGGGFAQGRVMPFARGGVVSSPTTFPMRSGRGLMGEAGPEAIMPLTRGADGRLGVQAQGGGRPVNIVMNVTTPDVQGFARSQSQIAAQMARALARGDRNR
;
A
#
# COMPACT_ATOMS: atom_id res chain seq x y z
N MET A 1 18.59 70.15 -20.24
CA MET A 1 18.04 68.89 -20.80
C MET A 1 18.90 67.69 -20.46
N ASP A 2 20.20 67.85 -20.14
CA ASP A 2 21.12 66.77 -19.74
C ASP A 2 20.68 65.86 -18.58
N GLY A 3 20.00 66.41 -17.57
CA GLY A 3 19.61 65.62 -16.38
C GLY A 3 18.59 64.50 -16.67
N ILE A 4 17.76 64.66 -17.69
CA ILE A 4 16.74 63.67 -18.06
C ILE A 4 17.37 62.52 -18.86
N GLU A 5 18.40 62.81 -19.65
CA GLU A 5 19.13 61.83 -20.47
C GLU A 5 20.01 60.92 -19.61
N GLY A 6 20.65 61.48 -18.58
CA GLY A 6 21.35 60.70 -17.55
C GLY A 6 20.44 59.78 -16.75
N LEU A 7 19.21 60.23 -16.45
CA LEU A 7 18.21 59.42 -15.74
C LEU A 7 17.70 58.25 -16.60
N ALA A 8 17.46 58.49 -17.89
CA ALA A 8 17.06 57.45 -18.83
C ALA A 8 18.14 56.36 -18.99
N THR A 9 19.42 56.76 -19.00
CA THR A 9 20.54 55.83 -19.10
C THR A 9 20.68 54.96 -17.85
N GLN A 10 20.50 55.55 -16.67
CA GLN A 10 20.49 54.81 -15.39
C GLN A 10 19.29 53.86 -15.29
N ALA A 11 18.12 54.27 -15.78
CA ALA A 11 16.93 53.42 -15.82
C ALA A 11 17.13 52.18 -16.71
N ALA A 12 17.71 52.35 -17.90
CA ALA A 12 18.02 51.23 -18.80
C ALA A 12 19.06 50.26 -18.22
N ALA A 13 20.08 50.78 -17.53
CA ALA A 13 21.07 49.96 -16.82
C ALA A 13 20.44 49.18 -15.66
N LEU A 14 19.53 49.79 -14.91
CA LEU A 14 18.79 49.15 -13.83
C LEU A 14 17.85 48.05 -14.36
N GLU A 15 17.15 48.30 -15.46
CA GLU A 15 16.27 47.30 -16.10
C GLU A 15 17.05 46.06 -16.55
N THR A 16 18.24 46.26 -17.13
CA THR A 16 19.15 45.16 -17.50
C THR A 16 19.63 44.38 -16.28
N SER A 17 19.97 45.09 -15.19
CA SER A 17 20.37 44.46 -13.92
C SER A 17 19.23 43.65 -13.30
N LEU A 18 17.99 44.18 -13.32
CA LEU A 18 16.80 43.51 -12.83
C LEU A 18 16.46 42.27 -13.65
N ALA A 19 16.56 42.34 -14.97
CA ALA A 19 16.39 41.18 -15.85
C ALA A 19 17.43 40.08 -15.55
N GLY A 20 18.69 40.46 -15.33
CA GLY A 20 19.74 39.53 -14.89
C GLY A 20 19.46 38.89 -13.53
N ALA A 21 18.99 39.68 -12.57
CA ALA A 21 18.62 39.19 -11.23
C ALA A 21 17.43 38.21 -11.28
N GLN A 22 16.45 38.47 -12.15
CA GLN A 22 15.31 37.58 -12.35
C GLN A 22 15.75 36.25 -12.98
N ALA A 23 16.62 36.28 -13.99
CA ALA A 23 17.19 35.08 -14.61
C ALA A 23 17.98 34.24 -13.58
N MET A 24 18.80 34.88 -12.75
CA MET A 24 19.54 34.24 -11.65
C MET A 24 18.60 33.58 -10.64
N THR A 25 17.50 34.25 -10.27
CA THR A 25 16.53 33.72 -9.30
C THR A 25 15.82 32.48 -9.85
N THR A 26 15.44 32.50 -11.13
CA THR A 26 14.80 31.35 -11.79
C THR A 26 15.76 30.15 -11.89
N ALA A 27 17.03 30.41 -12.22
CA ALA A 27 18.06 29.37 -12.25
C ALA A 27 18.34 28.77 -10.87
N PHE A 28 18.37 29.62 -9.84
CA PHE A 28 18.55 29.19 -8.46
C PHE A 28 17.38 28.34 -7.95
N ASP A 29 16.14 28.73 -8.26
CA ASP A 29 14.94 27.94 -7.90
C ASP A 29 14.96 26.56 -8.57
N ALA A 30 15.34 26.49 -9.85
CA ALA A 30 15.53 25.22 -10.55
C ALA A 30 16.61 24.34 -9.90
N GLU A 31 17.71 24.95 -9.45
CA GLU A 31 18.80 24.23 -8.78
C GLU A 31 18.40 23.74 -7.38
N LEU A 32 17.68 24.55 -6.61
CA LEU A 32 17.09 24.14 -5.33
C LEU A 32 16.10 22.98 -5.52
N GLY A 33 15.31 22.99 -6.60
CA GLY A 33 14.44 21.88 -6.99
C GLY A 33 15.22 20.59 -7.18
N ARG A 34 16.30 20.64 -7.98
CA ARG A 34 17.20 19.49 -8.21
C ARG A 34 17.89 19.01 -6.93
N MET A 35 18.38 19.94 -6.10
CA MET A 35 19.01 19.62 -4.82
C MET A 35 18.02 18.96 -3.86
N ARG A 36 16.75 19.40 -3.83
CA ARG A 36 15.71 18.77 -3.01
C ARG A 36 15.44 17.34 -3.47
N GLU A 37 15.38 17.11 -4.78
CA GLU A 37 15.15 15.78 -5.35
C GLU A 37 16.32 14.83 -5.06
N SER A 38 17.56 15.30 -5.21
CA SER A 38 18.75 14.51 -4.85
C SER A 38 18.79 14.21 -3.35
N MET A 39 18.48 15.18 -2.48
CA MET A 39 18.39 14.97 -1.03
C MET A 39 17.33 13.94 -0.65
N ILE A 40 16.15 13.93 -1.31
CA ILE A 40 15.11 12.92 -1.07
C ILE A 40 15.58 11.53 -1.50
N PHE A 41 16.28 11.43 -2.62
CA PHE A 41 16.85 10.17 -3.08
C PHE A 41 17.94 9.66 -2.11
N THR A 42 18.92 10.50 -1.78
CA THR A 42 19.97 10.21 -0.80
C THR A 42 19.39 9.83 0.55
N GLY A 43 18.36 10.52 1.04
CA GLY A 43 17.70 10.21 2.31
C GLY A 43 17.07 8.81 2.34
N ARG A 44 16.42 8.38 1.25
CA ARG A 44 15.87 7.01 1.13
C ARG A 44 16.96 5.95 1.08
N GLU A 45 18.07 6.22 0.38
CA GLU A 45 19.20 5.30 0.31
C GLU A 45 19.91 5.15 1.65
N VAL A 46 20.19 6.27 2.32
CA VAL A 46 20.79 6.29 3.67
C VAL A 46 19.90 5.54 4.66
N GLY A 47 18.57 5.73 4.60
CA GLY A 47 17.63 4.99 5.44
C GLY A 47 17.64 3.48 5.18
N THR A 48 17.79 3.07 3.92
CA THR A 48 17.88 1.65 3.54
C THR A 48 19.18 1.03 4.04
N LEU A 49 20.31 1.73 3.85
CA LEU A 49 21.62 1.32 4.33
C LEU A 49 21.67 1.23 5.86
N SER A 50 21.12 2.21 6.56
CA SER A 50 21.05 2.22 8.03
C SER A 50 20.26 1.03 8.56
N LYS A 51 19.12 0.71 7.94
CA LYS A 51 18.32 -0.47 8.30
C LYS A 51 19.03 -1.79 8.00
N SER A 52 19.76 -1.89 6.89
CA SER A 52 20.49 -3.12 6.55
C SER A 52 21.67 -3.35 7.48
N ILE A 53 22.45 -2.30 7.79
CA ILE A 53 23.54 -2.35 8.77
C ILE A 53 23.00 -2.66 10.16
N GLY A 54 21.95 -1.98 10.62
CA GLY A 54 21.34 -2.20 11.92
C GLY A 54 20.78 -3.62 12.08
N GLY A 55 20.11 -4.13 11.05
CA GLY A 55 19.63 -5.51 11.02
C GLY A 55 20.76 -6.54 10.97
N GLY A 56 21.84 -6.26 10.23
CA GLY A 56 23.03 -7.11 10.17
C GLY A 56 23.75 -7.19 11.50
N LEU A 57 24.00 -6.05 12.14
CA LEU A 57 24.65 -5.95 13.44
C LEU A 57 23.84 -6.61 14.54
N ARG A 58 22.52 -6.39 14.55
CA ARG A 58 21.61 -7.03 15.52
C ARG A 58 21.64 -8.55 15.38
N ARG A 59 21.52 -9.09 14.16
CA ARG A 59 21.59 -10.55 13.93
C ARG A 59 22.93 -11.15 14.33
N ALA A 60 24.03 -10.45 14.03
CA ALA A 60 25.36 -10.89 14.41
C ALA A 60 25.56 -10.89 15.94
N PHE A 61 25.01 -9.89 16.64
CA PHE A 61 25.02 -9.82 18.10
C PHE A 61 24.13 -10.89 18.73
N ASP A 62 22.89 -11.05 18.24
CA ASP A 62 21.97 -12.06 18.72
C ASP A 62 22.56 -13.47 18.53
N GLY A 63 23.18 -13.75 17.38
CA GLY A 63 23.84 -15.04 17.14
C GLY A 63 25.10 -15.28 17.99
N LEU A 64 25.86 -14.23 18.33
CA LEU A 64 27.01 -14.35 19.23
C LEU A 64 26.59 -14.60 20.68
N VAL A 65 25.57 -13.88 21.15
CA VAL A 65 25.13 -13.90 22.55
C VAL A 65 24.22 -15.08 22.86
N PHE A 66 23.28 -15.39 21.97
CA PHE A 66 22.25 -16.39 22.20
C PHE A 66 22.52 -17.72 21.48
N ASP A 67 23.08 -17.69 20.27
CA ASP A 67 23.34 -18.92 19.49
C ASP A 67 24.77 -19.48 19.68
N GLY A 68 25.62 -18.80 20.44
CA GLY A 68 27.00 -19.22 20.70
C GLY A 68 27.87 -19.29 19.45
N MET A 69 27.52 -18.57 18.38
CA MET A 69 28.29 -18.55 17.15
C MET A 69 29.67 -17.93 17.39
N LYS A 70 30.69 -18.36 16.64
CA LYS A 70 32.02 -17.75 16.75
C LYS A 70 31.97 -16.31 16.26
N LEU A 71 32.68 -15.41 16.94
CA LEU A 71 32.81 -14.00 16.53
C LEU A 71 33.26 -13.86 15.07
N SER A 72 34.08 -14.78 14.57
CA SER A 72 34.49 -14.84 13.16
C SER A 72 33.33 -15.00 12.19
N ASP A 73 32.32 -15.80 12.56
CA ASP A 73 31.16 -16.09 11.73
C ASP A 73 30.18 -14.92 11.76
N ALA A 74 30.01 -14.29 12.94
CA ALA A 74 29.24 -13.06 13.11
C ALA A 74 29.82 -11.91 12.25
N LEU A 75 31.14 -11.72 12.29
CA LEU A 75 31.83 -10.72 11.47
C LEU A 75 31.73 -11.01 9.97
N ARG A 76 31.82 -12.29 9.55
CA ARG A 76 31.58 -12.69 8.15
C ARG A 76 30.17 -12.36 7.70
N GLN A 77 29.18 -12.53 8.57
CA GLN A 77 27.78 -12.24 8.25
C GLN A 77 27.52 -10.73 8.12
N VAL A 78 28.12 -9.92 8.98
CA VAL A 78 28.08 -8.45 8.84
C VAL A 78 28.75 -8.04 7.52
N ALA A 79 29.95 -8.54 7.23
CA ALA A 79 30.66 -8.24 6.00
C ALA A 79 29.86 -8.62 4.75
N LYS A 80 29.21 -9.79 4.75
CA LYS A 80 28.32 -10.22 3.66
C LYS A 80 27.12 -9.29 3.50
N SER A 81 26.47 -8.90 4.60
CA SER A 81 25.33 -7.98 4.56
C SER A 81 25.69 -6.58 4.05
N MET A 82 26.91 -6.11 4.36
CA MET A 82 27.43 -4.85 3.84
C MET A 82 27.74 -4.97 2.34
N ALA A 83 28.38 -6.06 1.91
CA ALA A 83 28.64 -6.33 0.50
C ALA A 83 27.36 -6.43 -0.33
N ASP A 84 26.35 -7.16 0.16
CA ASP A 84 25.04 -7.29 -0.49
C ASP A 84 24.32 -5.93 -0.59
N SER A 85 24.44 -5.08 0.44
CA SER A 85 23.85 -3.73 0.44
C SER A 85 24.53 -2.82 -0.58
N VAL A 86 25.87 -2.80 -0.63
CA VAL A 86 26.64 -2.00 -1.58
C VAL A 86 26.39 -2.47 -3.01
N TYR A 87 26.38 -3.79 -3.23
CA TYR A 87 26.06 -4.38 -4.53
C TYR A 87 24.65 -4.01 -5.00
N GLY A 88 23.66 -4.09 -4.09
CA GLY A 88 22.29 -3.70 -4.38
C GLY A 88 22.16 -2.22 -4.76
N VAL A 89 22.83 -1.31 -4.06
CA VAL A 89 22.82 0.13 -4.39
C VAL A 89 23.53 0.40 -5.72
N ALA A 90 24.69 -0.22 -5.95
CA ALA A 90 25.46 -0.03 -7.18
C ALA A 90 24.76 -0.56 -8.43
N MET A 91 23.96 -1.62 -8.31
CA MET A 91 23.26 -2.24 -9.43
C MET A 91 21.88 -1.63 -9.73
N LYS A 92 21.28 -0.87 -8.79
CA LYS A 92 19.97 -0.22 -9.01
C LYS A 92 19.89 0.61 -10.28
N PRO A 93 20.85 1.50 -10.62
CA PRO A 93 20.76 2.31 -11.84
C PRO A 93 20.78 1.47 -13.12
N VAL A 94 21.53 0.36 -13.11
CA VAL A 94 21.59 -0.58 -14.23
C VAL A 94 20.31 -1.39 -14.34
N GLN A 95 19.75 -1.84 -13.21
CA GLN A 95 18.46 -2.53 -13.18
C GLN A 95 17.31 -1.62 -13.65
N ASP A 96 17.32 -0.35 -13.26
CA ASP A 96 16.32 0.64 -13.66
C ASP A 96 16.47 1.01 -15.15
N ALA A 97 17.69 1.21 -15.63
CA ALA A 97 17.97 1.51 -17.04
C ALA A 97 17.64 0.33 -17.96
N LEU A 98 18.02 -0.89 -17.58
CA LEU A 98 17.72 -2.11 -18.34
C LEU A 98 16.22 -2.43 -18.28
N GLY A 99 15.59 -2.28 -17.12
CA GLY A 99 14.15 -2.41 -16.94
C GLY A 99 13.38 -1.42 -17.82
N GLY A 100 13.82 -0.16 -17.87
CA GLY A 100 13.26 0.87 -18.75
C GLY A 100 13.47 0.58 -20.24
N ALA A 101 14.66 0.12 -20.65
CA ALA A 101 14.94 -0.21 -22.04
C ALA A 101 14.15 -1.43 -22.53
N VAL A 102 14.04 -2.49 -21.72
CA VAL A 102 13.20 -3.65 -22.03
C VAL A 102 11.72 -3.27 -22.04
N ALA A 103 11.28 -2.45 -21.07
CA ALA A 103 9.93 -1.90 -21.03
C ALA A 103 9.63 -0.99 -22.22
N ASN A 104 10.58 -0.23 -22.77
CA ASN A 104 10.32 0.56 -23.97
C ASN A 104 10.37 -0.29 -25.25
N GLY A 105 11.32 -1.24 -25.33
CA GLY A 105 11.53 -2.13 -26.47
C GLY A 105 10.33 -3.04 -26.76
N LEU A 106 9.80 -3.74 -25.75
CA LEU A 106 8.59 -4.55 -26.03
C LEU A 106 7.31 -3.70 -26.17
N ASN A 107 7.29 -2.42 -25.77
CA ASN A 107 6.13 -1.54 -26.03
C ASN A 107 6.12 -1.12 -27.51
N GLY A 108 7.29 -0.82 -28.07
CA GLY A 108 7.48 -0.57 -29.51
C GLY A 108 7.17 -1.81 -30.36
N LEU A 109 7.54 -3.01 -29.90
CA LEU A 109 7.22 -4.25 -30.59
C LEU A 109 5.72 -4.58 -30.56
N LEU A 110 5.04 -4.40 -29.41
CA LEU A 110 3.59 -4.56 -29.32
C LEU A 110 2.84 -3.50 -30.13
N SER A 111 3.36 -2.26 -30.19
CA SER A 111 2.83 -1.18 -31.02
C SER A 111 3.00 -1.43 -32.53
N GLY A 112 4.02 -2.17 -32.95
CA GLY A 112 4.26 -2.51 -34.36
C GLY A 112 3.47 -3.74 -34.85
N LEU A 113 3.05 -4.62 -33.93
CA LEU A 113 2.28 -5.83 -34.26
C LEU A 113 0.76 -5.60 -34.27
N PHE A 114 0.29 -4.54 -33.61
CA PHE A 114 -1.11 -4.11 -33.62
C PHE A 114 -1.18 -2.69 -34.22
N PRO A 115 -1.73 -2.47 -35.43
CA PRO A 115 -1.77 -1.17 -36.08
C PRO A 115 -2.86 -0.27 -35.48
N PHE A 116 -2.80 -0.04 -34.17
CA PHE A 116 -3.63 0.92 -33.45
C PHE A 116 -2.79 2.11 -33.02
N GLU A 117 -1.96 2.59 -33.95
CA GLU A 117 -1.02 3.69 -33.74
C GLU A 117 -1.72 5.03 -33.42
N LYS A 118 -3.05 5.16 -33.59
CA LYS A 118 -3.80 6.36 -33.22
C LYS A 118 -5.23 6.02 -32.77
N GLY A 119 -5.53 6.16 -31.49
CA GLY A 119 -6.87 6.41 -30.95
C GLY A 119 -8.00 5.51 -31.48
N GLY A 120 -8.03 4.24 -31.09
CA GLY A 120 -9.15 3.32 -31.36
C GLY A 120 -10.31 3.47 -30.38
N GLY A 121 -10.72 4.70 -30.09
CA GLY A 121 -11.87 5.02 -29.26
C GLY A 121 -13.20 4.88 -30.00
N PHE A 122 -13.46 3.80 -30.74
CA PHE A 122 -14.79 3.50 -31.26
C PHE A 122 -14.96 1.99 -31.47
N ALA A 123 -15.20 1.28 -30.37
CA ALA A 123 -16.00 0.06 -30.39
C ALA A 123 -17.37 0.40 -29.75
N GLN A 124 -18.27 0.91 -30.60
CA GLN A 124 -19.70 0.66 -30.50
C GLN A 124 -20.45 1.19 -29.25
N GLY A 125 -20.56 2.52 -29.17
CA GLY A 125 -21.84 3.14 -28.80
C GLY A 125 -22.39 2.97 -27.38
N ARG A 126 -21.59 2.58 -26.38
CA ARG A 126 -21.98 2.78 -24.98
C ARG A 126 -20.80 3.17 -24.11
N VAL A 127 -20.65 4.48 -23.93
CA VAL A 127 -19.90 5.04 -22.80
C VAL A 127 -20.65 4.61 -21.54
N MET A 128 -20.15 3.60 -20.84
CA MET A 128 -20.47 3.42 -19.43
C MET A 128 -19.35 4.08 -18.65
N PRO A 129 -19.54 5.31 -18.15
CA PRO A 129 -18.60 5.88 -17.21
C PRO A 129 -18.61 4.98 -15.98
N PHE A 130 -17.44 4.52 -15.53
CA PHE A 130 -17.28 4.02 -14.16
C PHE A 130 -17.29 5.23 -13.20
N ALA A 131 -18.39 5.96 -13.21
CA ALA A 131 -18.77 6.86 -12.15
C ALA A 131 -19.65 6.05 -11.20
N ARG A 132 -19.14 5.86 -9.98
CA ARG A 132 -19.69 5.11 -8.84
C ARG A 132 -19.32 3.62 -8.84
N GLY A 133 -18.71 3.21 -7.74
CA GLY A 133 -18.13 1.89 -7.52
C GLY A 133 -19.09 0.77 -7.89
N GLY A 134 -18.63 -0.11 -8.78
CA GLY A 134 -19.19 -1.42 -9.01
C GLY A 134 -18.29 -2.45 -8.33
N VAL A 135 -18.87 -3.28 -7.48
CA VAL A 135 -18.18 -4.44 -6.91
C VAL A 135 -18.00 -5.46 -8.02
N VAL A 136 -16.76 -5.82 -8.31
CA VAL A 136 -16.41 -6.86 -9.28
C VAL A 136 -16.64 -8.21 -8.62
N SER A 137 -17.75 -8.88 -8.95
CA SER A 137 -18.13 -10.19 -8.37
C SER A 137 -17.82 -11.37 -9.29
N SER A 138 -16.95 -11.20 -10.29
CA SER A 138 -16.54 -12.28 -11.20
C SER A 138 -15.14 -12.03 -11.79
N PRO A 139 -14.38 -13.09 -12.10
CA PRO A 139 -13.00 -12.97 -12.57
C PRO A 139 -12.92 -12.07 -13.81
N THR A 140 -12.32 -10.90 -13.65
CA THR A 140 -12.17 -9.94 -14.75
C THR A 140 -10.77 -10.13 -15.32
N THR A 141 -10.72 -10.62 -16.55
CA THR A 141 -9.44 -10.79 -17.26
C THR A 141 -9.04 -9.46 -17.88
N PHE A 142 -7.83 -9.00 -17.60
CA PHE A 142 -7.25 -7.85 -18.27
C PHE A 142 -6.00 -8.27 -19.06
N PRO A 143 -5.79 -7.70 -20.26
CA PRO A 143 -4.63 -8.04 -21.07
C PRO A 143 -3.35 -7.48 -20.42
N MET A 144 -2.32 -8.32 -20.26
CA MET A 144 -0.97 -7.91 -19.88
C MET A 144 0.00 -8.23 -21.02
N ARG A 145 1.11 -7.50 -21.04
CA ARG A 145 2.10 -7.50 -22.12
C ARG A 145 2.80 -8.84 -22.39
N SER A 146 2.64 -9.84 -21.51
CA SER A 146 3.16 -11.21 -21.68
C SER A 146 2.12 -12.30 -21.34
N GLY A 147 0.82 -12.00 -21.33
CA GLY A 147 -0.23 -12.98 -21.08
C GLY A 147 -1.58 -12.37 -20.69
N ARG A 148 -2.59 -13.20 -20.47
CA ARG A 148 -3.86 -12.76 -19.87
C ARG A 148 -3.68 -12.66 -18.35
N GLY A 149 -3.79 -11.46 -17.79
CA GLY A 149 -3.88 -11.27 -16.35
C GLY A 149 -5.28 -11.67 -15.90
N LEU A 150 -5.39 -12.69 -15.07
CA LEU A 150 -6.64 -13.03 -14.40
C LEU A 150 -6.64 -12.27 -13.07
N MET A 151 -7.48 -11.24 -12.92
CA MET A 151 -7.75 -10.69 -11.60
C MET A 151 -8.71 -11.66 -10.92
N GLY A 152 -8.15 -12.54 -10.11
CA GLY A 152 -8.86 -13.46 -9.22
C GLY A 152 -8.14 -13.44 -7.89
N GLU A 153 -8.90 -13.16 -6.84
CA GLU A 153 -8.43 -13.07 -5.47
C GLU A 153 -7.79 -14.42 -5.06
N ALA A 154 -6.66 -14.39 -4.35
CA ALA A 154 -5.81 -15.55 -4.10
C ALA A 154 -6.38 -16.57 -3.08
N GLY A 155 -7.70 -16.75 -3.09
CA GLY A 155 -8.49 -17.50 -2.12
C GLY A 155 -9.76 -16.71 -1.77
N PRO A 156 -10.79 -17.35 -1.19
CA PRO A 156 -11.98 -16.64 -0.73
C PRO A 156 -11.59 -15.61 0.34
N GLU A 157 -11.52 -14.33 -0.02
CA GLU A 157 -11.43 -13.26 0.98
C GLU A 157 -12.79 -13.14 1.67
N ALA A 158 -12.80 -13.26 2.99
CA ALA A 158 -13.99 -12.94 3.76
C ALA A 158 -14.22 -11.42 3.67
N ILE A 159 -15.23 -10.99 2.90
CA ILE A 159 -15.74 -9.62 2.92
C ILE A 159 -16.33 -9.40 4.32
N MET A 160 -15.53 -8.82 5.22
CA MET A 160 -15.99 -8.46 6.56
C MET A 160 -16.68 -7.09 6.49
N PRO A 161 -17.92 -6.94 7.01
CA PRO A 161 -18.57 -5.64 7.04
C PRO A 161 -17.76 -4.67 7.88
N LEU A 162 -17.22 -3.62 7.24
CA LEU A 162 -16.58 -2.51 7.93
C LEU A 162 -17.65 -1.49 8.32
N THR A 163 -17.82 -1.27 9.61
CA THR A 163 -18.69 -0.20 10.12
C THR A 163 -17.85 0.90 10.74
N ARG A 164 -18.25 2.15 10.53
CA ARG A 164 -17.65 3.31 11.20
C ARG A 164 -18.16 3.38 12.64
N GLY A 165 -17.25 3.38 13.60
CA GLY A 165 -17.59 3.61 15.01
C GLY A 165 -18.04 5.05 15.26
N ALA A 166 -18.72 5.29 16.39
CA ALA A 166 -19.12 6.63 16.82
C ALA A 166 -17.92 7.58 17.06
N ASP A 167 -16.73 7.01 17.22
CA ASP A 167 -15.42 7.66 17.32
C ASP A 167 -14.76 7.93 15.95
N GLY A 168 -15.46 7.64 14.84
CA GLY A 168 -14.99 7.92 13.48
C GLY A 168 -13.94 6.93 12.95
N ARG A 169 -13.49 5.97 13.75
CA ARG A 169 -12.51 4.95 13.36
C ARG A 169 -13.20 3.80 12.60
N LEU A 170 -12.47 3.24 11.63
CA LEU A 170 -12.90 2.06 10.89
C LEU A 170 -12.48 0.81 11.67
N GLY A 171 -13.46 0.01 12.09
CA GLY A 171 -13.23 -1.28 12.74
C GLY A 171 -13.73 -2.43 11.86
N VAL A 172 -13.06 -3.57 11.94
CA VAL A 172 -13.60 -4.83 11.42
C VAL A 172 -14.68 -5.28 12.37
N GLN A 173 -15.94 -5.29 11.92
CA GLN A 173 -17.00 -5.88 12.71
C GLN A 173 -16.75 -7.39 12.70
N ALA A 174 -16.14 -7.90 13.76
CA ALA A 174 -16.21 -9.33 14.03
C ALA A 174 -17.68 -9.64 14.22
N GLN A 175 -18.34 -10.12 13.17
CA GLN A 175 -19.66 -10.72 13.22
C GLN A 175 -19.59 -12.08 13.96
N GLY A 176 -18.71 -12.21 14.96
CA GLY A 176 -18.69 -13.26 15.97
C GLY A 176 -19.33 -12.81 17.28
N GLY A 177 -19.83 -11.56 17.34
CA GLY A 177 -20.72 -11.12 18.41
C GLY A 177 -22.15 -11.59 18.13
N GLY A 178 -22.36 -12.91 18.14
CA GLY A 178 -23.67 -13.52 17.93
C GLY A 178 -24.71 -12.81 18.78
N ARG A 179 -25.71 -12.22 18.12
CA ARG A 179 -26.82 -11.50 18.73
C ARG A 179 -27.29 -12.28 19.97
N PRO A 180 -27.37 -11.66 21.16
CA PRO A 180 -27.68 -12.39 22.38
C PRO A 180 -29.01 -13.11 22.20
N VAL A 181 -28.99 -14.44 22.16
CA VAL A 181 -30.18 -15.26 22.05
C VAL A 181 -30.82 -15.26 23.43
N ASN A 182 -31.77 -14.35 23.63
CA ASN A 182 -32.54 -14.30 24.87
C ASN A 182 -33.65 -15.35 24.81
N ILE A 183 -33.53 -16.41 25.61
CA ILE A 183 -34.56 -17.45 25.73
C ILE A 183 -35.33 -17.19 27.01
N VAL A 184 -36.56 -16.69 26.88
CA VAL A 184 -37.48 -16.52 28.00
C VAL A 184 -38.41 -17.72 28.05
N MET A 185 -38.38 -18.47 29.16
CA MET A 185 -39.27 -19.62 29.39
C MET A 185 -40.17 -19.35 30.58
N ASN A 186 -41.47 -19.27 30.35
CA ASN A 186 -42.47 -19.13 31.40
C ASN A 186 -42.99 -20.52 31.76
N VAL A 187 -42.61 -21.02 32.94
CA VAL A 187 -43.13 -22.29 33.46
C VAL A 187 -44.24 -21.99 34.45
N THR A 188 -45.45 -22.50 34.18
CA THR A 188 -46.57 -22.46 35.13
C THR A 188 -46.88 -23.89 35.55
N THR A 189 -46.68 -24.18 36.83
CA THR A 189 -46.98 -25.49 37.42
C THR A 189 -47.92 -25.31 38.61
N PRO A 190 -49.03 -26.07 38.68
CA PRO A 190 -49.93 -26.03 39.83
C PRO A 190 -49.41 -26.81 41.04
N ASP A 191 -48.40 -27.68 40.86
CA ASP A 191 -47.81 -28.52 41.91
C ASP A 191 -46.27 -28.47 41.87
N VAL A 192 -45.66 -28.25 43.03
CA VAL A 192 -44.20 -28.13 43.23
C VAL A 192 -43.51 -29.49 43.08
N GLN A 193 -44.16 -30.60 43.45
CA GLN A 193 -43.58 -31.94 43.30
C GLN A 193 -43.58 -32.41 41.83
N GLY A 194 -44.60 -32.03 41.06
CA GLY A 194 -44.62 -32.17 39.60
C GLY A 194 -43.47 -31.42 38.92
N PHE A 195 -43.19 -30.19 39.35
CA PHE A 195 -42.07 -29.41 38.82
C PHE A 195 -40.72 -30.10 39.06
N ALA A 196 -40.44 -30.57 40.28
CA ALA A 196 -39.19 -31.26 40.62
C ALA A 196 -38.92 -32.49 39.74
N ARG A 197 -39.97 -33.26 39.40
CA ARG A 197 -39.85 -34.41 38.50
C ARG A 197 -39.62 -34.01 37.04
N SER A 198 -40.21 -32.89 36.61
CA SER A 198 -40.06 -32.35 35.25
C SER A 198 -38.80 -31.50 35.05
N GLN A 199 -38.08 -31.14 36.12
CA GLN A 199 -36.92 -30.25 36.08
C GLN A 199 -35.84 -30.74 35.10
N SER A 200 -35.58 -32.04 35.08
CA SER A 200 -34.62 -32.66 34.14
C SER A 200 -35.08 -32.57 32.69
N GLN A 201 -36.39 -32.67 32.44
CA GLN A 201 -36.98 -32.57 31.11
C GLN A 201 -36.94 -31.13 30.59
N ILE A 202 -37.24 -30.15 31.46
CA ILE A 202 -37.16 -28.72 31.17
C ILE A 202 -35.70 -28.32 30.89
N ALA A 203 -34.75 -28.80 31.69
CA ALA A 203 -33.32 -28.58 31.47
C ALA A 203 -32.85 -29.17 30.12
N ALA A 204 -33.31 -30.37 29.76
CA ALA A 204 -33.01 -30.98 28.47
C ALA A 204 -33.62 -30.20 27.29
N GLN A 205 -34.82 -29.64 27.44
CA GLN A 205 -35.43 -28.77 26.43
C GLN A 205 -34.67 -27.45 26.29
N MET A 206 -34.22 -26.85 27.39
CA MET A 206 -33.40 -25.64 27.40
C MET A 206 -32.05 -25.87 26.71
N ALA A 207 -31.34 -26.96 27.03
CA ALA A 207 -30.08 -27.32 26.38
C ALA A 207 -30.24 -27.50 24.86
N ARG A 208 -31.35 -28.12 24.41
CA ARG A 208 -31.68 -28.25 22.99
C ARG A 208 -32.07 -26.92 22.33
N ALA A 209 -32.66 -25.99 23.07
CA ALA A 209 -32.96 -24.65 22.56
C ALA A 209 -31.68 -23.81 22.39
N LEU A 210 -30.79 -23.86 23.38
CA LEU A 210 -29.46 -23.23 23.33
C LEU A 210 -28.61 -23.80 22.19
N ALA A 211 -28.52 -25.13 22.07
CA ALA A 211 -27.77 -25.78 20.99
C ALA A 211 -28.36 -25.55 19.59
N ARG A 212 -29.62 -25.14 19.47
CA ARG A 212 -30.20 -24.67 18.20
C ARG A 212 -29.91 -23.19 17.96
N GLY A 213 -29.94 -22.38 19.02
CA GLY A 213 -29.53 -20.97 18.98
C GLY A 213 -28.07 -20.77 18.58
N ASP A 214 -27.16 -21.63 19.07
CA ASP A 214 -25.74 -21.59 18.73
C ASP A 214 -25.45 -22.09 17.31
N ARG A 215 -26.30 -22.97 16.76
CA ARG A 215 -26.16 -23.48 15.38
C ARG A 215 -26.74 -22.56 14.30
N ASN A 216 -27.64 -21.65 14.66
CA ASN A 216 -28.20 -20.63 13.77
C ASN A 216 -27.44 -19.29 13.88
N ARG A 217 -26.21 -19.30 14.41
CA ARG A 217 -25.30 -18.15 14.45
C ARG A 217 -24.46 -18.04 13.19
#